data_AF-R9IXC5-F1
#
_entry.id   AF-R9IXC5-F1
#
_cell.length_a   1.000
_cell.length_b   1.000
_cell.length_c   1.000
_cell.angle_alpha   90.00
_cell.angle_beta   90.00
_cell.angle_gamma   90.00
#
_symmetry.space_group_name_H-M   'P 1'
#
loop_
_entity.id
_entity.type
_entity.pdbx_description
1 polymer ?
#
loop_
_entity_poly.entity_id
_entity_poly.type
_entity_poly.pdbx_seq_one_letter_code
_entity_poly.pdbx_strand_id
1 'polypeptide(L)' 'MSERLTWEEIQERYPDQWVGLAEVEYEPDNDATIKTAIVKYTDKSKNELTRMQIQTNGEILGRYTTPDHVFQLGVVGYFG' A
#
# COMPACT_ATOMS: atom_id res chain seq x y z
N MET A 1 1.00 -2.29 19.43
CA MET A 1 1.52 -1.02 18.89
C MET A 1 1.78 -1.27 17.41
N SER A 2 1.09 -0.56 16.52
CA SER A 2 1.41 -0.63 15.10
C SER A 2 2.39 0.51 14.82
N GLU A 3 3.61 0.19 14.41
CA GLU A 3 4.67 1.16 14.09
C GLU A 3 4.36 1.85 12.75
N ARG A 4 4.56 3.17 12.67
CA ARG A 4 4.47 3.93 11.43
C ARG A 4 5.83 3.86 10.74
N LEU A 5 5.83 3.44 9.48
CA LEU A 5 7.02 3.16 8.69
C LEU A 5 7.02 3.97 7.40
N THR A 6 8.20 4.29 6.89
CA THR A 6 8.32 4.85 5.54
C THR A 6 7.99 3.79 4.48
N TRP A 7 7.66 4.21 3.26
CA TRP A 7 7.42 3.26 2.18
C TRP A 7 8.66 2.38 1.89
N GLU A 8 9.86 2.93 2.00
CA GLU A 8 11.12 2.19 1.86
C GLU A 8 11.26 1.11 2.94
N GLU A 9 11.06 1.47 4.21
CA GLU A 9 11.12 0.51 5.33
C GLU A 9 10.07 -0.60 5.20
N ILE A 10 8.87 -0.29 4.70
CA ILE A 10 7.82 -1.28 4.47
C ILE A 10 8.26 -2.28 3.40
N GLN A 11 8.87 -1.81 2.31
CA GLN A 11 9.35 -2.68 1.24
C GLN A 11 10.51 -3.56 1.69
N GLU A 12 11.42 -3.05 2.51
CA GLU A 12 12.54 -3.83 3.07
C GLU A 12 12.07 -4.88 4.08
N ARG A 13 11.11 -4.54 4.95
CA ARG A 13 10.61 -5.46 5.98
C ARG A 13 9.67 -6.52 5.44
N TYR A 14 8.89 -6.17 4.41
CA TYR A 14 7.89 -7.04 3.80
C TYR A 14 8.14 -7.13 2.30
N PRO A 15 9.24 -7.72 1.81
CA PRO A 15 9.53 -7.77 0.38
C PRO A 15 8.55 -8.69 -0.36
N ASP A 16 8.29 -8.37 -1.63
CA ASP A 16 7.59 -9.19 -2.64
C ASP A 16 6.23 -9.76 -2.20
N GLN A 17 5.46 -9.00 -1.43
CA GLN A 17 4.17 -9.45 -0.90
C GLN A 17 3.11 -8.34 -0.86
N TRP A 18 1.87 -8.74 -0.64
CA TRP A 18 0.76 -7.80 -0.44
C TRP A 18 0.67 -7.36 1.02
N VAL A 19 0.64 -6.06 1.25
CA VAL A 19 0.46 -5.45 2.57
C VAL A 19 -0.79 -4.58 2.58
N GLY A 20 -1.53 -4.67 3.69
CA GLY A 20 -2.63 -3.76 3.99
C GLY A 20 -2.12 -2.61 4.83
N LEU A 21 -2.17 -1.40 4.26
CA LEU A 21 -1.71 -0.17 4.87
C LEU A 21 -2.90 0.61 5.44
N ALA A 22 -2.70 1.25 6.59
CA ALA A 22 -3.64 2.17 7.20
C ALA A 22 -2.93 3.50 7.52
N GLU A 23 -3.73 4.56 7.70
CA GLU A 23 -3.23 5.91 8.00
C GLU A 23 -2.11 6.34 7.03
N VAL A 24 -2.35 6.12 5.73
CA VAL A 24 -1.39 6.40 4.66
C VAL A 24 -1.22 7.90 4.50
N GLU A 25 0.02 8.37 4.62
CA GLU A 25 0.42 9.73 4.29
C GLU A 25 1.15 9.74 2.95
N TYR A 26 0.74 10.64 2.06
CA TYR A 26 1.37 10.83 0.75
C TYR A 26 2.35 12.00 0.79
N GLU A 27 3.31 12.02 -0.13
CA GLU A 27 4.18 13.19 -0.30
C GLU A 27 3.34 14.41 -0.75
N PRO A 28 3.62 15.62 -0.24
CA PRO A 28 2.80 16.81 -0.47
C PRO A 28 2.75 17.24 -1.94
N ASP A 29 3.75 16.87 -2.73
CA ASP A 29 3.85 17.19 -4.17
C ASP A 29 3.40 16.04 -5.08
N ASN A 30 2.94 14.92 -4.51
CA ASN A 30 2.51 13.75 -5.28
C ASN A 30 1.52 12.87 -4.50
N ASP A 31 0.25 12.93 -4.88
CA ASP A 31 -0.84 12.11 -4.33
C ASP A 31 -0.69 10.59 -4.59
N ALA A 32 0.30 10.17 -5.39
CA ALA A 32 0.54 8.76 -5.69
C ALA A 32 1.67 8.13 -4.88
N THR A 33 2.59 8.93 -4.31
CA THR A 33 3.76 8.42 -3.59
C THR A 33 3.48 8.36 -2.10
N ILE A 34 3.52 7.16 -1.53
CA ILE A 34 3.38 6.95 -0.09
C ILE A 34 4.66 7.41 0.59
N LYS A 35 4.51 8.30 1.57
CA LYS A 35 5.59 8.77 2.44
C LYS A 35 5.72 7.86 3.65
N THR A 36 4.63 7.74 4.42
CA THR A 36 4.55 6.83 5.57
C THR A 36 3.21 6.11 5.61
N ALA A 37 3.18 4.95 6.25
CA ALA A 37 1.96 4.23 6.54
C ALA A 37 2.14 3.30 7.74
N ILE A 38 1.02 2.78 8.24
CA ILE A 38 0.99 1.73 9.25
C ILE A 38 0.63 0.40 8.58
N VAL A 39 1.49 -0.61 8.70
CA VAL A 39 1.19 -1.96 8.21
C VAL A 39 0.24 -2.65 9.19
N LYS A 40 -0.97 -2.99 8.71
CA LYS A 40 -1.99 -3.70 9.50
C LYS A 40 -2.13 -5.17 9.13
N TYR A 41 -1.89 -5.51 7.87
CA TYR A 41 -2.07 -6.85 7.34
C TYR A 41 -0.91 -7.24 6.44
N THR A 42 -0.40 -8.45 6.62
CA THR A 42 0.70 -9.04 5.81
C THR A 42 0.38 -10.46 5.35
N ASP A 43 -0.74 -11.00 5.82
CA ASP A 43 -1.22 -12.38 5.63
C ASP A 43 -2.47 -12.43 4.73
N LYS A 44 -2.74 -11.37 3.96
CA LYS A 44 -3.95 -11.21 3.15
C LYS A 44 -3.62 -11.25 1.66
N SER A 45 -4.45 -11.91 0.89
CA SER A 45 -4.36 -11.88 -0.58
C SER A 45 -4.78 -10.51 -1.13
N LYS A 46 -4.37 -10.20 -2.36
CA LYS A 46 -4.83 -9.03 -3.13
C LYS A 46 -6.35 -8.87 -3.06
N ASN A 47 -7.11 -9.94 -3.32
CA ASN A 47 -8.57 -9.91 -3.36
C ASN A 47 -9.21 -9.62 -2.00
N GLU A 48 -8.59 -10.06 -0.91
CA GLU A 48 -9.03 -9.73 0.44
C GLU A 48 -8.76 -8.25 0.75
N LEU A 49 -7.55 -7.77 0.47
CA LEU A 49 -7.20 -6.36 0.68
C LEU A 49 -8.07 -5.42 -0.16
N THR A 50 -8.35 -5.76 -1.43
CA THR A 50 -9.27 -4.98 -2.27
C THR A 50 -10.69 -4.95 -1.70
N ARG A 51 -11.20 -6.08 -1.19
CA ARG A 51 -12.51 -6.10 -0.52
C ARG A 51 -12.52 -5.24 0.73
N MET A 52 -11.46 -5.32 1.53
CA MET A 52 -11.32 -4.51 2.74
C MET A 52 -11.28 -3.03 2.40
N GLN A 53 -10.51 -2.63 1.38
CA GLN A 53 -10.47 -1.25 0.90
C GLN A 53 -11.86 -0.71 0.53
N ILE A 54 -12.70 -1.52 -0.13
CA ILE A 54 -14.09 -1.13 -0.46
C ILE A 54 -14.94 -1.03 0.81
N GLN A 55 -14.85 -2.03 1.70
CA GLN A 55 -15.66 -2.10 2.92
C GLN A 55 -15.32 -1.01 3.93
N THR A 56 -14.06 -0.59 3.99
CA THR A 56 -13.58 0.48 4.88
C THR A 56 -13.53 1.83 4.16
N ASN A 57 -14.17 1.98 3.01
CA ASN A 57 -14.20 3.22 2.23
C ASN A 57 -12.82 3.88 2.02
N GLY A 58 -11.79 3.06 1.77
CA GLY A 58 -10.41 3.51 1.53
C GLY A 58 -9.50 3.60 2.76
N GLU A 59 -9.98 3.34 3.98
CA GLU A 59 -9.12 3.38 5.18
C GLU A 59 -7.98 2.33 5.15
N ILE A 60 -8.20 1.21 4.48
CA ILE A 60 -7.18 0.20 4.21
C ILE A 60 -6.80 0.27 2.74
N LEU A 61 -5.51 0.49 2.46
CA LEU A 61 -4.95 0.47 1.12
C LEU A 61 -4.14 -0.81 0.91
N GLY A 62 -4.54 -1.62 -0.07
CA GLY A 62 -3.77 -2.79 -0.47
C GLY A 62 -2.64 -2.40 -1.43
N ARG A 63 -1.38 -2.65 -1.05
CA ARG A 63 -0.21 -2.42 -1.90
C ARG A 63 0.68 -3.64 -1.97
N TYR A 64 1.28 -3.85 -3.15
CA TYR A 64 2.34 -4.84 -3.32
C TYR A 64 3.68 -4.15 -3.10
N THR A 65 4.54 -4.75 -2.30
CA THR A 65 5.89 -4.26 -2.03
C THR A 65 6.87 -4.88 -3.02
N THR A 66 7.76 -4.05 -3.57
CA THR A 66 8.86 -4.54 -4.42
C THR A 66 10.11 -3.70 -4.14
N PRO A 67 11.15 -4.27 -3.50
CA PRO A 67 12.36 -3.52 -3.12
C PRO A 67 13.07 -2.84 -4.29
N ASP A 68 12.92 -3.36 -5.52
CA ASP A 68 13.51 -2.78 -6.72
C ASP A 68 12.81 -1.48 -7.17
N HIS A 69 11.76 -1.03 -6.49
CA HIS A 69 10.92 0.12 -6.85
C HIS A 69 10.34 0.06 -8.28
N VAL A 70 10.49 -1.08 -8.98
CA VAL A 70 9.95 -1.31 -10.32
C VAL A 70 8.48 -1.67 -10.20
N PHE A 71 7.63 -0.68 -9.92
CA PHE A 71 6.23 -0.80 -10.24
C PHE A 71 6.08 -0.82 -11.77
N GLN A 72 5.81 -1.98 -12.36
CA GLN A 72 5.20 -2.01 -13.68
C GLN A 72 3.82 -1.35 -13.54
N LEU A 73 3.72 -0.11 -14.03
CA LEU A 73 2.46 0.62 -14.25
C LEU A 73 1.65 -0.08 -15.36
N GLY A 74 1.23 -1.31 -15.11
CA GLY A 74 0.26 -2.03 -15.92
C GLY A 74 -1.13 -1.71 -15.40
N VAL A 75 -1.87 -0.93 -16.17
CA VAL A 75 -3.28 -0.53 -15.97
C VAL A 75 -3.48 0.65 -15.02
N VAL A 76 -3.13 1.85 -15.53
CA VAL A 76 -3.93 3.05 -15.25
C VAL A 76 -5.33 2.76 -15.78
N GLY A 77 -6.25 2.39 -14.88
CA GLY A 77 -7.67 2.36 -15.18
C GLY A 77 -8.15 3.78 -15.42
N TYR A 78 -8.20 4.17 -16.69
CA TYR A 78 -8.94 5.32 -17.18
C TYR A 78 -10.41 5.11 -16.81
N PHE A 79 -10.87 5.68 -15.70
CA PHE A 79 -12.29 5.89 -15.49
C PHE A 79 -12.66 7.16 -16.24
N GLY A 80 -13.30 6.98 -17.40
CA GLY A 80 -14.01 8.04 -18.11
C GLY A 80 -15.33 8.40 -17.44
#